data_AF-A0A816E5W6-F1
#
_entry.id   AF-A0A816E5W6-F1
#
_cell.length_a   1.000
_cell.length_b   1.000
_cell.length_c   1.000
_cell.angle_alpha   90.00
_cell.angle_beta   90.00
_cell.angle_gamma   90.00
#
_symmetry.space_group_name_H-M   'P 1'
#
loop_
_entity.id
_entity.type
_entity.pdbx_description
1 polymer ?
#
loop_
_entity_poly.entity_id
_entity_poly.type
_entity_poly.pdbx_seq_one_letter_code
_entity_poly.pdbx_strand_id
1 'polypeptide(L)'
;MNPHGNYQPFHDVLNGYDARPPYMQNIGMSLGPYFLVERLNQNRAKISPVIMGGAVPCEFAAHCREISDSEHSSAYSHPSLCPDGGECAGSNDDVHCKFFVHRKMCPKGGECTVNDEHHIIKFDHPEHCHAGGRCNDMEKSHLQQFRHVPLCPDGMDCRAYLNHDKHHRDQYRHCEKRCIFEGNCVRFHDKNHVTKEPHPFVPPCPFTPFSCKFHIKYTQINPKIDRSAEYTQAETHCLHYSHVCGWGRLCTDTSEKHSRTAIHIARQMCPDDDRCRRLNNEEHLAAFTHTNVRDIRLTCRCYASACKDRFDADHE
;
A
#
# COMPACT_ATOMS: atom_id res chain seq x y z
N MET A 1 -10.42 -31.79 -38.35
CA MET A 1 -9.49 -31.93 -37.21
C MET A 1 -8.19 -31.29 -37.61
N ASN A 2 -7.68 -30.35 -36.83
CA ASN A 2 -6.48 -29.56 -37.14
C ASN A 2 -5.24 -30.48 -37.29
N PRO A 3 -4.69 -30.67 -38.51
CA PRO A 3 -3.66 -31.66 -38.77
C PRO A 3 -2.26 -31.26 -38.27
N HIS A 4 -2.08 -30.05 -37.74
CA HIS A 4 -0.76 -29.54 -37.35
C HIS A 4 -0.53 -29.39 -35.85
N GLY A 5 -1.58 -29.50 -35.02
CA GLY A 5 -1.47 -29.25 -33.58
C GLY A 5 -0.91 -27.84 -33.27
N ASN A 6 -0.93 -27.43 -32.01
CA ASN A 6 -0.47 -26.10 -31.61
C ASN A 6 1.08 -25.96 -31.62
N TYR A 7 1.80 -26.70 -32.46
CA TYR A 7 3.26 -26.84 -32.39
C TYR A 7 4.01 -25.69 -33.11
N GLN A 8 3.48 -25.21 -34.23
CA GLN A 8 4.13 -24.15 -35.03
C GLN A 8 4.17 -22.78 -34.30
N PRO A 9 3.08 -22.30 -33.67
CA PRO A 9 3.10 -21.01 -32.98
C PRO A 9 4.09 -20.97 -31.81
N PHE A 10 4.32 -22.10 -31.14
CA PHE A 10 5.27 -22.21 -30.04
C PHE A 10 6.73 -22.25 -30.50
N HIS A 11 7.01 -22.87 -31.65
CA HIS A 11 8.34 -22.91 -32.23
C HIS A 11 8.81 -21.51 -32.67
N ASP A 12 7.92 -20.72 -33.26
CA ASP A 12 8.27 -19.39 -33.76
C ASP A 12 8.50 -18.38 -32.63
N VAL A 13 7.84 -18.54 -31.48
CA VAL A 13 8.04 -17.71 -30.28
C VAL A 13 9.38 -17.99 -29.58
N LEU A 14 9.88 -19.23 -29.65
CA LEU A 14 11.10 -19.66 -28.97
C LEU A 14 12.34 -19.64 -29.88
N ASN A 15 12.18 -19.29 -31.15
CA ASN A 15 13.26 -19.29 -32.14
C ASN A 15 14.29 -18.18 -31.85
N GLY A 16 15.32 -18.52 -31.07
CA GLY A 16 16.43 -17.64 -30.70
C GLY A 16 16.53 -17.29 -29.21
N TYR A 17 15.62 -17.76 -28.35
CA TYR A 17 15.71 -17.54 -26.90
C TYR A 17 16.45 -18.68 -26.20
N ASP A 18 17.55 -18.36 -25.52
CA ASP A 18 18.30 -19.26 -24.63
C ASP A 18 17.57 -19.32 -23.28
N ALA A 19 16.84 -20.42 -23.01
CA ALA A 19 16.12 -20.61 -21.75
C ALA A 19 17.10 -20.97 -20.64
N ARG A 20 17.55 -19.97 -19.87
CA ARG A 20 18.40 -20.16 -18.68
C ARG A 20 17.54 -20.23 -17.41
N PRO A 21 17.94 -21.02 -16.39
CA PRO A 21 17.25 -21.02 -15.10
C PRO A 21 17.24 -19.61 -14.48
N PRO A 22 16.18 -19.23 -13.76
CA PRO A 22 16.06 -17.90 -13.19
C PRO A 22 17.19 -17.63 -12.19
N TYR A 23 17.95 -16.56 -12.45
CA TYR A 23 19.02 -16.07 -11.61
C TYR A 23 18.47 -15.09 -10.56
N MET A 24 17.47 -15.49 -9.77
CA MET A 24 17.08 -14.77 -8.54
C MET A 24 16.45 -15.75 -7.55
N GLN A 25 17.28 -16.21 -6.60
CA GLN A 25 16.83 -16.78 -5.34
C GLN A 25 16.39 -15.62 -4.45
N ASN A 26 15.08 -15.42 -4.25
CA ASN A 26 14.53 -14.81 -3.05
C ASN A 26 13.04 -15.13 -2.96
N ILE A 27 12.64 -15.65 -1.79
CA ILE A 27 11.32 -16.13 -1.36
C ILE A 27 11.06 -17.61 -1.73
N GLY A 28 11.01 -18.45 -0.68
CA GLY A 28 11.06 -19.90 -0.73
C GLY A 28 9.77 -20.58 -1.21
N MET A 29 9.54 -20.57 -2.52
CA MET A 29 8.54 -21.44 -3.15
C MET A 29 9.20 -22.33 -4.19
N SER A 30 9.27 -23.63 -3.89
CA SER A 30 9.70 -24.67 -4.83
C SER A 30 8.49 -25.22 -5.58
N LEU A 31 8.04 -24.53 -6.63
CA LEU A 31 6.94 -25.00 -7.48
C LEU A 31 7.47 -25.72 -8.74
N GLY A 32 6.98 -26.94 -9.00
CA GLY A 32 7.22 -27.72 -10.21
C GLY A 32 6.26 -28.92 -10.33
N PRO A 33 6.03 -29.50 -11.54
CA PRO A 33 7.08 -29.65 -12.55
C PRO A 33 6.72 -29.15 -13.96
N TYR A 34 7.74 -28.66 -14.65
CA TYR A 34 7.77 -28.55 -16.10
C TYR A 34 7.70 -29.94 -16.74
N PHE A 35 7.23 -30.02 -17.98
CA PHE A 35 7.19 -31.28 -18.73
C PHE A 35 8.37 -31.36 -19.68
N LEU A 36 9.17 -32.44 -19.57
CA LEU A 36 10.08 -32.79 -20.66
C LEU A 36 9.29 -33.56 -21.70
N VAL A 37 9.24 -33.00 -22.90
CA VAL A 37 8.66 -33.66 -24.07
C VAL A 37 9.81 -34.31 -24.83
N GLU A 38 9.97 -35.61 -24.65
CA GLU A 38 10.99 -36.39 -25.35
C GLU A 38 10.36 -36.98 -26.61
N ARG A 39 10.90 -36.64 -27.80
CA ARG A 39 10.40 -37.19 -29.06
C ARG A 39 10.91 -38.62 -29.26
N LEU A 40 9.98 -39.56 -29.06
CA LEU A 40 10.03 -40.98 -29.39
C LEU A 40 10.48 -41.22 -30.84
N ASN A 41 9.62 -40.74 -31.75
CA ASN A 41 9.68 -40.84 -33.22
C ASN A 41 8.69 -39.79 -33.80
N GLN A 42 8.61 -39.68 -35.14
CA GLN A 42 7.81 -38.64 -35.84
C GLN A 42 6.36 -38.45 -35.34
N ASN A 43 5.72 -39.50 -34.79
CA ASN A 43 4.34 -39.45 -34.27
C ASN A 43 4.18 -39.86 -32.80
N ARG A 44 5.26 -39.99 -32.02
CA ARG A 44 5.16 -40.36 -30.60
C ARG A 44 6.06 -39.47 -29.75
N ALA A 45 5.47 -38.81 -28.77
CA ALA A 45 6.19 -38.08 -27.73
C ALA A 45 5.94 -38.75 -26.39
N LYS A 46 6.99 -38.91 -25.59
CA LYS A 46 6.89 -39.27 -24.18
C LYS A 46 6.93 -37.97 -23.38
N ILE A 47 5.82 -37.68 -22.72
CA ILE A 47 5.75 -36.56 -21.78
C ILE A 47 6.14 -37.14 -20.42
N SER A 48 7.29 -36.70 -19.89
CA SER A 48 7.74 -37.08 -18.56
C SER A 48 7.61 -35.87 -17.63
N PRO A 49 6.95 -36.01 -16.46
CA PRO A 49 6.95 -34.95 -15.47
C PRO A 49 8.38 -34.76 -14.94
N VAL A 50 8.88 -33.53 -14.89
CA VAL A 50 10.23 -33.23 -14.39
C VAL A 50 10.20 -32.22 -13.26
N ILE A 51 10.48 -32.71 -12.07
CA ILE A 51 10.60 -31.91 -10.86
C ILE A 51 11.88 -31.08 -10.97
N MET A 52 11.75 -29.77 -11.02
CA MET A 52 12.86 -28.86 -10.77
C MET A 52 12.97 -28.68 -9.25
N GLY A 53 13.71 -29.56 -8.59
CA GLY A 53 13.98 -29.50 -7.13
C GLY A 53 14.00 -30.87 -6.47
N GLY A 54 14.81 -31.03 -5.42
CA GLY A 54 15.04 -32.31 -4.71
C GLY A 54 13.93 -32.75 -3.74
N ALA A 55 12.75 -32.11 -3.75
CA ALA A 55 11.65 -32.40 -2.81
C ALA A 55 10.69 -33.48 -3.36
N VAL A 56 10.23 -34.37 -2.48
CA VAL A 56 9.32 -35.48 -2.83
C VAL A 56 7.94 -34.92 -3.21
N PRO A 57 7.24 -35.42 -4.24
CA PRO A 57 5.88 -34.97 -4.55
C PRO A 57 4.91 -35.14 -3.38
N CYS A 58 4.11 -34.10 -3.12
CA CYS A 58 3.00 -34.21 -2.19
C CYS A 58 1.96 -35.20 -2.70
N GLU A 59 1.55 -36.16 -1.88
CA GLU A 59 0.55 -37.18 -2.26
C GLU A 59 -0.82 -36.59 -2.59
N PHE A 60 -1.13 -35.41 -2.01
CA PHE A 60 -2.38 -34.69 -2.24
C PHE A 60 -2.31 -33.70 -3.41
N ALA A 61 -1.11 -33.46 -3.96
CA ALA A 61 -0.87 -32.63 -5.15
C ALA A 61 -1.68 -31.32 -5.15
N ALA A 62 -2.52 -31.11 -6.17
CA ALA A 62 -3.34 -29.91 -6.35
C ALA A 62 -4.43 -29.72 -5.28
N HIS A 63 -4.71 -30.77 -4.50
CA HIS A 63 -5.68 -30.78 -3.41
C HIS A 63 -5.02 -30.71 -2.03
N CYS A 64 -3.70 -30.48 -1.96
CA CYS A 64 -3.03 -30.36 -0.68
C CYS A 64 -3.58 -29.16 0.11
N ARG A 65 -4.01 -29.43 1.34
CA ARG A 65 -4.49 -28.41 2.28
C ARG A 65 -3.34 -27.65 2.94
N GLU A 66 -2.17 -28.27 3.03
CA GLU A 66 -0.97 -27.75 3.70
C GLU A 66 0.02 -27.05 2.75
N ILE A 67 -0.36 -26.75 1.50
CA ILE A 67 0.55 -26.11 0.53
C ILE A 67 1.07 -24.74 0.98
N SER A 68 0.35 -24.07 1.89
CA SER A 68 0.69 -22.76 2.46
C SER A 68 1.43 -22.88 3.79
N ASP A 69 1.61 -24.10 4.30
CA ASP A 69 2.47 -24.34 5.46
C ASP A 69 3.94 -24.33 5.01
N SER A 70 4.75 -23.49 5.64
CA SER A 70 6.15 -23.29 5.23
C SER A 70 7.00 -24.54 5.44
N GLU A 71 6.69 -25.37 6.44
CA GLU A 71 7.44 -26.60 6.70
C GLU A 71 7.07 -27.65 5.63
N HIS A 72 5.78 -27.85 5.39
CA HIS A 72 5.26 -28.76 4.38
C HIS A 72 5.74 -28.41 2.96
N SER A 73 5.55 -27.16 2.55
CA SER A 73 5.90 -26.69 1.20
C SER A 73 7.41 -26.68 0.92
N SER A 74 8.23 -26.74 1.97
CA SER A 74 9.68 -26.93 1.84
C SER A 74 10.08 -28.40 1.71
N ALA A 75 9.29 -29.32 2.30
CA ALA A 75 9.54 -30.75 2.30
C ALA A 75 8.96 -31.46 1.06
N TYR A 76 7.86 -30.93 0.51
CA TYR A 76 7.12 -31.54 -0.59
C TYR A 76 6.97 -30.63 -1.80
N SER A 77 7.01 -31.22 -3.00
CA SER A 77 6.72 -30.50 -4.24
C SER A 77 5.23 -30.55 -4.59
N HIS A 78 4.72 -29.43 -5.11
CA HIS A 78 3.31 -29.27 -5.49
C HIS A 78 3.15 -28.79 -6.93
N PRO A 79 2.03 -29.14 -7.59
CA PRO A 79 1.63 -28.51 -8.85
C PRO A 79 1.52 -26.99 -8.69
N SER A 80 1.77 -26.26 -9.76
CA SER A 80 1.76 -24.80 -9.76
C SER A 80 0.38 -24.23 -9.41
N LEU A 81 0.34 -23.01 -8.88
CA LEU A 81 -0.90 -22.26 -8.76
C LEU A 81 -1.46 -21.98 -10.16
N CYS A 82 -2.79 -22.07 -10.30
CA CYS A 82 -3.45 -21.66 -11.54
C CYS A 82 -3.22 -20.16 -11.78
N PRO A 83 -2.76 -19.74 -12.98
CA PRO A 83 -2.60 -18.32 -13.32
C PRO A 83 -3.90 -17.51 -13.16
N ASP A 84 -5.04 -18.16 -13.42
CA ASP A 84 -6.38 -17.55 -13.30
C ASP A 84 -7.02 -17.75 -11.91
N GLY A 85 -6.28 -18.38 -10.98
CA GLY A 85 -6.68 -18.59 -9.59
C GLY A 85 -8.08 -19.20 -9.43
N GLY A 86 -8.84 -18.68 -8.46
CA GLY A 86 -10.21 -19.12 -8.19
C GLY A 86 -11.27 -18.71 -9.22
N GLU A 87 -10.89 -17.96 -10.26
CA GLU A 87 -11.78 -17.55 -11.37
C GLU A 87 -11.51 -18.34 -12.65
N CYS A 88 -10.61 -19.33 -12.62
CA CYS A 88 -10.28 -20.13 -13.78
C CYS A 88 -11.52 -20.84 -14.35
N ALA A 89 -11.79 -20.62 -15.64
CA ALA A 89 -12.84 -21.35 -16.36
C ALA A 89 -12.58 -22.87 -16.43
N GLY A 90 -11.31 -23.29 -16.29
CA GLY A 90 -10.88 -24.68 -16.22
C GLY A 90 -10.98 -25.32 -14.83
N SER A 91 -11.50 -24.60 -13.82
CA SER A 91 -11.61 -25.11 -12.44
C SER A 91 -12.53 -26.33 -12.26
N ASN A 92 -13.26 -26.72 -13.30
CA ASN A 92 -14.08 -27.94 -13.34
C ASN A 92 -13.52 -29.02 -14.29
N ASP A 93 -12.36 -28.79 -14.92
CA ASP A 93 -11.71 -29.80 -15.77
C ASP A 93 -10.77 -30.67 -14.93
N ASP A 94 -11.07 -31.97 -14.86
CA ASP A 94 -10.32 -32.96 -14.10
C ASP A 94 -8.84 -33.06 -14.50
N VAL A 95 -8.52 -32.75 -15.77
CA VAL A 95 -7.14 -32.77 -16.24
C VAL A 95 -6.43 -31.51 -15.75
N HIS A 96 -6.99 -30.33 -15.99
CA HIS A 96 -6.48 -29.05 -15.50
C HIS A 96 -6.31 -29.01 -13.97
N CYS A 97 -7.29 -29.53 -13.22
CA CYS A 97 -7.26 -29.57 -11.76
C CYS A 97 -6.21 -30.54 -11.18
N LYS A 98 -5.62 -31.43 -11.98
CA LYS A 98 -4.46 -32.25 -11.55
C LYS A 98 -3.14 -31.50 -11.64
N PHE A 99 -3.07 -30.50 -12.51
CA PHE A 99 -1.84 -29.76 -12.80
C PHE A 99 -1.81 -28.38 -12.15
N PHE A 100 -2.96 -27.85 -11.75
CA PHE A 100 -3.08 -26.52 -11.19
C PHE A 100 -3.91 -26.49 -9.91
N VAL A 101 -3.34 -25.84 -8.90
CA VAL A 101 -4.03 -25.52 -7.64
C VAL A 101 -4.92 -24.30 -7.89
N HIS A 102 -6.23 -24.45 -7.67
CA HIS A 102 -7.21 -23.37 -7.76
C HIS A 102 -7.64 -22.96 -6.36
N ARG A 103 -7.21 -21.79 -5.92
CA ARG A 103 -7.66 -21.25 -4.64
C ARG A 103 -8.21 -19.85 -4.86
N LYS A 104 -9.37 -19.60 -4.25
CA LYS A 104 -10.04 -18.31 -4.35
C LYS A 104 -9.47 -17.39 -3.28
N MET A 105 -8.93 -16.24 -3.64
CA MET A 105 -8.49 -15.28 -2.63
C MET A 105 -9.67 -14.83 -1.78
N CYS A 106 -9.48 -14.72 -0.47
CA CYS A 106 -10.51 -14.21 0.41
C CYS A 106 -10.91 -12.78 -0.02
N PRO A 107 -12.21 -12.47 -0.16
CA PRO A 107 -12.66 -11.11 -0.51
C PRO A 107 -12.23 -10.05 0.50
N LYS A 108 -12.00 -10.45 1.76
CA LYS A 108 -11.50 -9.56 2.83
C LYS A 108 -9.97 -9.51 2.91
N GLY A 109 -9.26 -10.29 2.09
CA GLY A 109 -7.79 -10.32 2.04
C GLY A 109 -7.14 -10.38 3.43
N GLY A 110 -6.16 -9.51 3.65
CA GLY A 110 -5.45 -9.37 4.93
C GLY A 110 -6.29 -8.86 6.10
N GLU A 111 -7.51 -8.37 5.88
CA GLU A 111 -8.43 -7.96 6.95
C GLU A 111 -9.33 -9.11 7.44
N CYS A 112 -9.22 -10.28 6.82
CA CYS A 112 -10.07 -11.41 7.18
C CYS A 112 -9.76 -11.90 8.61
N THR A 113 -10.72 -11.73 9.51
CA THR A 113 -10.67 -12.25 10.88
C THR A 113 -11.44 -13.57 11.06
N VAL A 114 -11.98 -14.11 9.96
CA VAL A 114 -12.81 -15.31 9.98
C VAL A 114 -11.90 -16.53 10.05
N ASN A 115 -12.03 -17.29 11.14
CA ASN A 115 -11.23 -18.47 11.43
C ASN A 115 -12.03 -19.78 11.37
N ASP A 116 -13.23 -19.78 10.76
CA ASP A 116 -13.98 -21.02 10.62
C ASP A 116 -13.34 -21.94 9.57
N GLU A 117 -13.37 -23.24 9.85
CA GLU A 117 -12.72 -24.25 9.02
C GLU A 117 -13.27 -24.27 7.59
N HIS A 118 -14.57 -24.01 7.42
CA HIS A 118 -15.19 -23.97 6.08
C HIS A 118 -14.69 -22.79 5.24
N HIS A 119 -14.48 -21.64 5.85
CA HIS A 119 -13.95 -20.44 5.18
C HIS A 119 -12.47 -20.57 4.85
N ILE A 120 -11.66 -21.08 5.78
CA ILE A 120 -10.22 -21.30 5.56
C ILE A 120 -9.98 -22.35 4.46
N ILE A 121 -10.82 -23.38 4.37
CA ILE A 121 -10.74 -24.37 3.29
C ILE A 121 -11.10 -23.76 1.93
N LYS A 122 -12.04 -22.81 1.91
CA LYS A 122 -12.59 -22.24 0.67
C LYS A 122 -11.77 -21.08 0.11
N PHE A 123 -11.04 -20.37 0.96
CA PHE A 123 -10.33 -19.15 0.58
C PHE A 123 -8.88 -19.13 1.03
N ASP A 124 -8.02 -18.64 0.15
CA ASP A 124 -6.64 -18.33 0.51
C ASP A 124 -6.55 -17.00 1.26
N HIS A 125 -5.59 -16.97 2.17
CA HIS A 125 -5.17 -15.79 2.92
C HIS A 125 -3.66 -15.62 2.81
N PRO A 126 -3.17 -14.37 2.85
CA PRO A 126 -1.75 -14.13 3.05
C PRO A 126 -1.29 -14.60 4.44
N GLU A 127 0.02 -14.75 4.61
CA GLU A 127 0.63 -15.07 5.92
C GLU A 127 0.31 -14.00 6.97
N HIS A 128 0.36 -14.35 8.25
CA HIS A 128 0.20 -13.34 9.30
C HIS A 128 1.34 -12.33 9.26
N CYS A 129 1.00 -11.05 9.46
CA CYS A 129 2.00 -9.99 9.55
C CYS A 129 3.02 -10.29 10.64
N HIS A 130 4.31 -10.15 10.34
CA HIS A 130 5.40 -10.37 11.30
C HIS A 130 5.36 -9.42 12.50
N ALA A 131 4.75 -8.22 12.35
CA ALA A 131 4.52 -7.31 13.47
C ALA A 131 3.38 -7.80 14.41
N GLY A 132 2.64 -8.84 14.00
CA GLY A 132 1.59 -9.49 14.78
C GLY A 132 0.50 -8.52 15.23
N GLY A 133 0.06 -8.64 16.49
CA GLY A 133 -0.91 -7.74 17.10
C GLY A 133 -0.46 -6.28 17.29
N ARG A 134 0.73 -5.90 16.82
CA ARG A 134 1.23 -4.51 16.86
C ARG A 134 1.13 -3.79 15.52
N CYS A 135 0.80 -4.49 14.44
CA CYS A 135 0.74 -3.85 13.13
C CYS A 135 -0.50 -2.96 13.01
N ASN A 136 -0.29 -1.71 12.59
CA ASN A 136 -1.34 -0.74 12.31
C ASN A 136 -1.46 -0.40 10.81
N ASP A 137 -0.65 -1.06 9.97
CA ASP A 137 -0.64 -0.84 8.53
C ASP A 137 -1.89 -1.46 7.90
N MET A 138 -2.76 -0.62 7.39
CA MET A 138 -3.99 -1.03 6.72
C MET A 138 -3.95 -0.66 5.23
N GLU A 139 -2.75 -0.40 4.68
CA GLU A 139 -2.62 -0.13 3.26
C GLU A 139 -2.95 -1.38 2.43
N LYS A 140 -3.55 -1.16 1.27
CA LYS A 140 -3.99 -2.24 0.38
C LYS A 140 -2.82 -3.12 -0.06
N SER A 141 -1.67 -2.53 -0.32
CA SER A 141 -0.42 -3.23 -0.65
C SER A 141 0.04 -4.16 0.48
N HIS A 142 -0.01 -3.69 1.72
CA HIS A 142 0.31 -4.48 2.91
C HIS A 142 -0.70 -5.61 3.13
N LEU A 143 -2.00 -5.32 3.05
CA LEU A 143 -3.08 -6.29 3.23
C LEU A 143 -3.19 -7.34 2.10
N GLN A 144 -2.55 -7.10 0.96
CA GLN A 144 -2.37 -8.11 -0.08
C GLN A 144 -1.29 -9.14 0.27
N GLN A 145 -0.30 -8.74 1.08
CA GLN A 145 0.85 -9.57 1.43
C GLN A 145 0.71 -10.20 2.82
N PHE A 146 -0.03 -9.55 3.73
CA PHE A 146 -0.13 -9.98 5.11
C PHE A 146 -1.55 -9.93 5.65
N ARG A 147 -1.89 -10.93 6.47
CA ARG A 147 -3.11 -11.00 7.27
C ARG A 147 -2.90 -10.49 8.68
N HIS A 148 -3.87 -9.74 9.18
CA HIS A 148 -3.90 -9.26 10.55
C HIS A 148 -4.79 -10.11 11.44
N VAL A 149 -4.37 -10.24 12.70
CA VAL A 149 -5.21 -10.77 13.77
C VAL A 149 -6.33 -9.78 14.12
N PRO A 150 -7.47 -10.24 14.67
CA PRO A 150 -8.61 -9.38 14.98
C PRO A 150 -8.27 -8.22 15.93
N LEU A 151 -8.99 -7.11 15.83
CA LEU A 151 -8.92 -6.03 16.82
C LEU A 151 -9.37 -6.54 18.20
N CYS A 152 -8.62 -6.20 19.24
CA CYS A 152 -9.08 -6.41 20.60
C CYS A 152 -10.34 -5.57 20.86
N PRO A 153 -11.43 -6.14 21.39
CA PRO A 153 -12.66 -5.39 21.69
C PRO A 153 -12.44 -4.30 22.76
N ASP A 154 -11.52 -4.53 23.69
CA ASP A 154 -11.16 -3.56 24.74
C ASP A 154 -10.15 -2.51 24.25
N GLY A 155 -9.66 -2.62 23.01
CA GLY A 155 -8.68 -1.71 22.43
C GLY A 155 -7.44 -1.52 23.31
N MET A 156 -6.89 -0.30 23.33
CA MET A 156 -5.69 0.02 24.12
C MET A 156 -5.87 -0.10 25.64
N ASP A 157 -7.12 -0.11 26.12
CA ASP A 157 -7.45 -0.22 27.54
C ASP A 157 -7.52 -1.68 28.01
N CYS A 158 -7.25 -2.64 27.11
CA CYS A 158 -7.24 -4.06 27.42
C CYS A 158 -6.24 -4.42 28.53
N ARG A 159 -6.73 -5.00 29.62
CA ARG A 159 -5.89 -5.38 30.77
C ARG A 159 -4.83 -6.43 30.41
N ALA A 160 -5.15 -7.39 29.54
CA ALA A 160 -4.19 -8.40 29.09
C ALA A 160 -3.03 -7.76 28.28
N TYR A 161 -3.35 -6.76 27.45
CA TYR A 161 -2.34 -5.98 26.73
C TYR A 161 -1.45 -5.15 27.66
N LEU A 162 -2.07 -4.43 28.61
CA LEU A 162 -1.36 -3.62 29.60
C LEU A 162 -0.44 -4.47 30.51
N ASN A 163 -0.83 -5.71 30.78
CA ASN A 163 -0.01 -6.68 31.52
C ASN A 163 1.02 -7.41 30.64
N HIS A 164 1.15 -7.05 29.36
CA HIS A 164 2.05 -7.67 28.40
C HIS A 164 1.86 -9.19 28.22
N ASP A 165 0.62 -9.68 28.28
CA ASP A 165 0.30 -11.08 27.99
C ASP A 165 0.67 -11.43 26.54
N LYS A 166 1.66 -12.32 26.38
CA LYS A 166 2.17 -12.71 25.06
C LYS A 166 1.10 -13.40 24.21
N HIS A 167 0.35 -14.34 24.80
CA HIS A 167 -0.65 -15.11 24.09
C HIS A 167 -1.77 -14.20 23.56
N HIS A 168 -2.21 -13.24 24.38
CA HIS A 168 -3.21 -12.25 23.96
C HIS A 168 -2.71 -11.36 22.81
N ARG A 169 -1.44 -10.95 22.84
CA ARG A 169 -0.83 -10.11 21.78
C ARG A 169 -0.61 -10.84 20.47
N ASP A 170 -0.47 -12.16 20.52
CA ASP A 170 -0.38 -13.01 19.33
C ASP A 170 -1.77 -13.25 18.71
N GLN A 171 -2.85 -13.11 19.49
CA GLN A 171 -4.23 -13.34 19.03
C GLN A 171 -5.00 -12.07 18.68
N TYR A 172 -4.64 -10.93 19.25
CA TYR A 172 -5.37 -9.68 19.07
C TYR A 172 -4.45 -8.51 18.81
N ARG A 173 -4.86 -7.66 17.87
CA ARG A 173 -4.19 -6.39 17.61
C ARG A 173 -4.77 -5.28 18.48
N HIS A 174 -3.88 -4.49 19.04
CA HIS A 174 -4.19 -3.33 19.87
C HIS A 174 -3.74 -2.12 19.10
N CYS A 175 -4.55 -1.76 18.09
CA CYS A 175 -4.27 -0.56 17.32
C CYS A 175 -4.51 0.65 18.21
N GLU A 176 -3.57 1.59 18.19
CA GLU A 176 -3.77 2.88 18.81
C GLU A 176 -5.02 3.53 18.21
N LYS A 177 -5.84 4.16 19.07
CA LYS A 177 -7.02 4.88 18.61
C LYS A 177 -6.54 5.98 17.65
N ARG A 178 -6.86 5.83 16.36
CA ARG A 178 -6.58 6.86 15.36
C ARG A 178 -7.25 8.16 15.80
N CYS A 179 -6.61 9.27 15.50
CA CYS A 179 -7.24 10.57 15.73
C CYS A 179 -8.54 10.64 14.92
N ILE A 180 -9.65 10.96 15.58
CA ILE A 180 -10.97 11.08 14.93
C ILE A 180 -11.02 12.15 13.83
N PHE A 181 -10.06 13.07 13.81
CA PHE A 181 -9.94 14.13 12.81
C PHE A 181 -8.99 13.76 11.68
N GLU A 182 -8.22 12.68 11.81
CA GLU A 182 -7.25 12.20 10.83
C GLU A 182 -6.38 13.34 10.24
N GLY A 183 -6.38 13.51 8.92
CA GLY A 183 -5.63 14.55 8.22
C GLY A 183 -6.09 15.98 8.52
N ASN A 184 -7.22 16.14 9.22
CA ASN A 184 -7.83 17.42 9.59
C ASN A 184 -7.62 17.81 11.06
N CYS A 185 -6.71 17.12 11.76
CA CYS A 185 -6.50 17.34 13.18
C CYS A 185 -6.01 18.76 13.48
N VAL A 186 -6.77 19.54 14.24
CA VAL A 186 -6.39 20.89 14.74
C VAL A 186 -5.38 20.85 15.90
N ARG A 187 -5.21 19.68 16.54
CA ARG A 187 -4.27 19.45 17.65
C ARG A 187 -2.90 18.95 17.16
N PHE A 188 -2.57 19.15 15.89
CA PHE A 188 -1.30 18.71 15.30
C PHE A 188 -0.05 19.35 15.96
N HIS A 189 -0.21 20.42 16.74
CA HIS A 189 0.86 21.01 17.56
C HIS A 189 1.05 20.35 18.93
N ASP A 190 0.06 19.60 19.42
CA ASP A 190 0.16 18.86 20.68
C ASP A 190 0.96 17.58 20.46
N LYS A 191 2.25 17.64 20.80
CA LYS A 191 3.19 16.51 20.63
C LYS A 191 2.69 15.23 21.31
N ASN A 192 2.05 15.35 22.48
CA ASN A 192 1.55 14.20 23.21
C ASN A 192 0.34 13.58 22.49
N HIS A 193 -0.53 14.40 21.89
CA HIS A 193 -1.62 13.92 21.04
C HIS A 193 -1.10 13.23 19.77
N VAL A 194 -0.23 13.90 19.00
CA VAL A 194 0.32 13.35 17.74
C VAL A 194 1.14 12.06 17.96
N THR A 195 1.74 11.90 19.14
CA THR A 195 2.50 10.69 19.48
C THR A 195 1.59 9.54 19.94
N LYS A 196 0.41 9.83 20.52
CA LYS A 196 -0.49 8.82 21.09
C LYS A 196 -1.62 8.38 20.17
N GLU A 197 -2.01 9.26 19.25
CA GLU A 197 -3.11 9.02 18.33
C GLU A 197 -2.55 9.06 16.90
N PRO A 198 -2.54 7.94 16.16
CA PRO A 198 -2.02 7.93 14.80
C PRO A 198 -2.78 8.86 13.87
N HIS A 199 -2.03 9.52 12.99
CA HIS A 199 -2.52 10.37 11.89
C HIS A 199 -2.09 9.79 10.54
N PRO A 200 -2.79 10.11 9.43
CA PRO A 200 -2.36 9.71 8.09
C PRO A 200 -1.13 10.49 7.59
N PHE A 201 -0.78 11.59 8.26
CA PHE A 201 0.35 12.44 7.91
C PHE A 201 1.60 12.08 8.72
N VAL A 202 2.79 12.29 8.14
CA VAL A 202 4.08 12.16 8.86
C VAL A 202 4.22 13.26 9.92
N PRO A 203 5.16 13.18 10.89
CA PRO A 203 5.25 14.16 11.97
C PRO A 203 5.17 15.62 11.51
N PRO A 204 4.30 16.47 12.10
CA PRO A 204 4.17 17.86 11.69
C PRO A 204 5.49 18.63 11.85
N CYS A 205 5.78 19.51 10.88
CA CYS A 205 6.90 20.41 10.98
C CYS A 205 6.69 21.37 12.18
N PRO A 206 7.69 21.56 13.07
CA PRO A 206 7.54 22.46 14.22
C PRO A 206 7.34 23.93 13.84
N PHE A 207 7.59 24.29 12.57
CA PHE A 207 7.46 25.64 12.04
C PHE A 207 6.27 25.83 11.09
N THR A 208 5.44 24.80 10.88
CA THR A 208 4.17 24.98 10.15
C THR A 208 3.17 25.72 11.05
N PRO A 209 2.27 26.58 10.54
CA PRO A 209 2.01 26.86 9.14
C PRO A 209 2.98 27.85 8.48
N PHE A 210 3.54 28.80 9.23
CA PHE A 210 4.04 30.06 8.65
C PHE A 210 5.56 30.25 8.60
N SER A 211 6.34 29.47 9.37
CA SER A 211 7.77 29.79 9.62
C SER A 211 8.74 28.76 9.04
N CYS A 212 8.27 27.78 8.28
CA CYS A 212 9.13 26.75 7.71
C CYS A 212 9.81 27.25 6.42
N LYS A 213 11.08 27.67 6.53
CA LYS A 213 11.89 28.11 5.37
C LYS A 213 11.99 27.07 4.25
N PHE A 214 12.01 25.78 4.59
CA PHE A 214 12.10 24.71 3.60
C PHE A 214 10.79 24.56 2.83
N HIS A 215 9.65 24.65 3.52
CA HIS A 215 8.35 24.58 2.87
C HIS A 215 8.06 25.79 1.99
N ILE A 216 8.42 26.99 2.46
CA ILE A 216 8.36 28.22 1.66
C ILE A 216 9.17 28.03 0.36
N LYS A 217 10.43 27.59 0.45
CA LYS A 217 11.24 27.29 -0.73
C LYS A 217 10.61 26.23 -1.63
N TYR A 218 10.15 25.13 -1.06
CA TYR A 218 9.55 24.00 -1.80
C TYR A 218 8.30 24.43 -2.60
N THR A 219 7.44 25.27 -2.02
CA THR A 219 6.20 25.73 -2.68
C THR A 219 6.43 26.82 -3.73
N GLN A 220 7.56 27.54 -3.66
CA GLN A 220 7.87 28.65 -4.56
C GLN A 220 8.80 28.27 -5.70
N ILE A 221 9.60 27.23 -5.55
CA ILE A 221 10.52 26.79 -6.60
C ILE A 221 9.77 25.91 -7.61
N ASN A 222 9.97 26.18 -8.90
CA ASN A 222 9.47 25.29 -9.95
C ASN A 222 10.43 24.10 -10.11
N PRO A 223 10.03 22.87 -9.74
CA PRO A 223 10.92 21.70 -9.77
C PRO A 223 11.36 21.30 -11.18
N LYS A 224 10.66 21.79 -12.22
CA LYS A 224 11.04 21.57 -13.62
C LYS A 224 12.20 22.47 -14.06
N ILE A 225 12.47 23.55 -13.32
CA ILE A 225 13.43 24.58 -13.71
C ILE A 225 14.66 24.55 -12.80
N ASP A 226 14.48 24.33 -11.49
CA ASP A 226 15.56 24.40 -10.52
C ASP A 226 15.67 23.07 -9.73
N ARG A 227 16.77 22.35 -9.98
CA ARG A 227 17.18 21.13 -9.26
C ARG A 227 18.43 21.36 -8.42
N SER A 228 18.61 22.57 -7.92
CA SER A 228 19.71 22.90 -7.02
C SER A 228 19.72 22.00 -5.77
N ALA A 229 20.88 21.87 -5.15
CA ALA A 229 21.03 21.15 -3.89
C ALA A 229 20.09 21.67 -2.79
N GLU A 230 19.80 22.97 -2.81
CA GLU A 230 18.85 23.60 -1.89
C GLU A 230 17.42 23.11 -2.09
N TYR A 231 16.96 22.96 -3.34
CA TYR A 231 15.64 22.39 -3.64
C TYR A 231 15.54 20.95 -3.13
N THR A 232 16.56 20.12 -3.39
CA THR A 232 16.59 18.73 -2.91
C THR A 232 16.48 18.65 -1.39
N GLN A 233 17.13 19.57 -0.66
CA GLN A 233 17.01 19.64 0.80
C GLN A 233 15.60 20.05 1.24
N ALA A 234 14.99 21.01 0.55
CA ALA A 234 13.62 21.46 0.82
C ALA A 234 12.58 20.35 0.55
N GLU A 235 12.72 19.62 -0.55
CA GLU A 235 11.88 18.47 -0.87
C GLU A 235 12.05 17.36 0.16
N THR A 236 13.30 17.01 0.50
CA THR A 236 13.59 16.01 1.52
C THR A 236 12.92 16.38 2.85
N HIS A 237 13.01 17.65 3.27
CA HIS A 237 12.32 18.14 4.47
C HIS A 237 10.80 17.95 4.37
N CYS A 238 10.18 18.31 3.25
CA CYS A 238 8.72 18.21 3.07
C CYS A 238 8.22 16.76 2.94
N LEU A 239 9.09 15.80 2.62
CA LEU A 239 8.79 14.36 2.66
C LEU A 239 8.87 13.77 4.08
N HIS A 240 9.72 14.34 4.93
CA HIS A 240 9.89 13.88 6.32
C HIS A 240 8.92 14.54 7.30
N TYR A 241 8.47 15.77 6.98
CA TYR A 241 7.61 16.55 7.85
C TYR A 241 6.36 17.04 7.13
N SER A 242 5.23 16.93 7.82
CA SER A 242 3.96 17.42 7.29
C SER A 242 3.77 18.91 7.51
N HIS A 243 3.07 19.55 6.58
CA HIS A 243 2.78 20.98 6.63
C HIS A 243 1.29 21.23 6.42
N VAL A 244 0.77 22.33 6.96
CA VAL A 244 -0.62 22.71 6.70
C VAL A 244 -0.80 23.05 5.22
N CYS A 245 -1.78 22.40 4.59
CA CYS A 245 -2.14 22.66 3.22
C CYS A 245 -2.70 24.08 3.08
N GLY A 246 -2.15 24.87 2.16
CA GLY A 246 -2.61 26.24 1.92
C GLY A 246 -4.04 26.36 1.42
N TRP A 247 -4.65 25.26 0.93
CA TRP A 247 -6.05 25.21 0.50
C TRP A 247 -7.01 24.67 1.55
N GLY A 248 -6.50 24.21 2.69
CA GLY A 248 -7.32 23.69 3.80
C GLY A 248 -8.39 22.70 3.31
N ARG A 249 -9.66 22.97 3.65
CA ARG A 249 -10.79 22.12 3.28
C ARG A 249 -11.16 22.09 1.79
N LEU A 250 -10.63 23.02 0.99
CA LEU A 250 -10.89 23.08 -0.45
C LEU A 250 -9.79 22.43 -1.28
N CYS A 251 -8.80 21.79 -0.62
CA CYS A 251 -7.77 21.07 -1.33
C CYS A 251 -8.36 19.92 -2.16
N THR A 252 -8.04 19.90 -3.45
CA THR A 252 -8.46 18.85 -4.39
C THR A 252 -7.35 17.84 -4.70
N ASP A 253 -6.16 17.99 -4.10
CA ASP A 253 -5.06 17.06 -4.30
C ASP A 253 -5.31 15.78 -3.48
N THR A 254 -5.59 14.69 -4.19
CA THR A 254 -5.84 13.37 -3.61
C THR A 254 -4.65 12.43 -3.75
N SER A 255 -3.47 12.93 -4.13
CA SER A 255 -2.29 12.10 -4.27
C SER A 255 -1.84 11.54 -2.92
N GLU A 256 -1.28 10.33 -2.93
CA GLU A 256 -0.78 9.68 -1.72
C GLU A 256 0.34 10.50 -1.05
N LYS A 257 1.22 11.11 -1.87
CA LYS A 257 2.25 12.01 -1.36
C LYS A 257 1.64 13.17 -0.60
N HIS A 258 0.59 13.80 -1.14
CA HIS A 258 -0.11 14.90 -0.49
C HIS A 258 -0.82 14.46 0.80
N SER A 259 -1.59 13.37 0.76
CA SER A 259 -2.31 12.88 1.96
C SER A 259 -1.37 12.54 3.13
N ARG A 260 -0.14 12.09 2.82
CA ARG A 260 0.89 11.76 3.81
C ARG A 260 1.68 12.97 4.32
N THR A 261 1.71 14.08 3.59
CA THR A 261 2.58 15.24 3.93
C THR A 261 1.79 16.52 4.18
N ALA A 262 0.48 16.50 4.01
CA ALA A 262 -0.39 17.65 4.17
C ALA A 262 -1.35 17.50 5.35
N ILE A 263 -1.53 18.59 6.09
CA ILE A 263 -2.50 18.73 7.18
C ILE A 263 -3.60 19.68 6.70
N HIS A 264 -4.85 19.25 6.67
CA HIS A 264 -5.98 20.03 6.15
C HIS A 264 -6.76 20.68 7.29
N ILE A 265 -6.48 21.93 7.60
CA ILE A 265 -7.24 22.63 8.63
C ILE A 265 -8.56 23.12 8.04
N ALA A 266 -9.65 22.49 8.46
CA ALA A 266 -10.99 22.86 8.02
C ALA A 266 -11.47 24.13 8.74
N ARG A 267 -11.48 25.26 8.03
CA ARG A 267 -12.02 26.53 8.52
C ARG A 267 -13.47 26.72 8.09
N GLN A 268 -14.12 27.71 8.68
CA GLN A 268 -15.50 28.06 8.30
C GLN A 268 -15.48 28.66 6.89
N MET A 269 -16.46 28.33 6.05
CA MET A 269 -16.60 29.04 4.77
C MET A 269 -16.93 30.50 5.05
N CYS A 270 -16.25 31.42 4.36
CA CYS A 270 -16.60 32.83 4.44
C CYS A 270 -18.03 33.03 3.91
N PRO A 271 -18.93 33.72 4.64
CA PRO A 271 -20.29 33.98 4.16
C PRO A 271 -20.32 34.85 2.90
N ASP A 272 -19.29 35.67 2.70
CA ASP A 272 -19.18 36.58 1.56
C ASP A 272 -18.37 36.01 0.39
N ASP A 273 -17.63 34.91 0.61
CA ASP A 273 -16.77 34.22 -0.36
C ASP A 273 -16.06 35.13 -1.37
N ASP A 274 -16.47 35.11 -2.65
CA ASP A 274 -15.94 35.90 -3.76
C ASP A 274 -16.12 37.42 -3.61
N ARG A 275 -17.11 37.84 -2.82
CA ARG A 275 -17.40 39.25 -2.52
C ARG A 275 -16.79 39.70 -1.19
N CYS A 276 -15.97 38.87 -0.56
CA CYS A 276 -15.35 39.20 0.71
C CYS A 276 -14.45 40.44 0.58
N ARG A 277 -14.72 41.49 1.37
CA ARG A 277 -13.89 42.70 1.42
C ARG A 277 -12.72 42.58 2.40
N ARG A 278 -12.63 41.46 3.11
CA ARG A 278 -11.63 41.20 4.16
C ARG A 278 -10.51 40.26 3.69
N LEU A 279 -10.34 40.08 2.38
CA LEU A 279 -9.27 39.25 1.83
C LEU A 279 -7.87 39.73 2.24
N ASN A 280 -7.67 41.02 2.52
CA ASN A 280 -6.40 41.54 2.99
C ASN A 280 -6.21 41.49 4.52
N ASN A 281 -7.13 40.86 5.24
CA ASN A 281 -7.03 40.66 6.68
C ASN A 281 -6.58 39.22 6.97
N GLU A 282 -5.32 39.04 7.36
CA GLU A 282 -4.74 37.72 7.64
C GLU A 282 -5.44 36.99 8.80
N GLU A 283 -5.97 37.71 9.79
CA GLU A 283 -6.77 37.11 10.87
C GLU A 283 -8.10 36.56 10.33
N HIS A 284 -8.71 37.26 9.35
CA HIS A 284 -9.89 36.77 8.64
C HIS A 284 -9.57 35.51 7.83
N LEU A 285 -8.47 35.50 7.07
CA LEU A 285 -8.05 34.32 6.32
C LEU A 285 -7.69 33.14 7.23
N ALA A 286 -7.10 33.41 8.41
CA ALA A 286 -6.82 32.38 9.40
C ALA A 286 -8.09 31.74 10.01
N ALA A 287 -9.23 32.43 9.96
CA ALA A 287 -10.50 31.96 10.49
C ALA A 287 -11.47 31.42 9.43
N PHE A 288 -11.35 31.87 8.16
CA PHE A 288 -12.29 31.57 7.09
C PHE A 288 -11.62 31.06 5.81
N THR A 289 -12.28 30.11 5.15
CA THR A 289 -11.94 29.60 3.82
C THR A 289 -12.75 30.30 2.73
N HIS A 290 -12.11 30.55 1.58
CA HIS A 290 -12.73 31.12 0.38
C HIS A 290 -12.44 30.24 -0.83
N THR A 291 -13.33 30.20 -1.80
CA THR A 291 -13.26 29.29 -2.97
C THR A 291 -12.00 29.47 -3.80
N ASN A 292 -11.57 30.72 -4.00
CA ASN A 292 -10.47 31.08 -4.90
C ASN A 292 -9.24 31.66 -4.19
N VAL A 293 -9.20 31.63 -2.86
CA VAL A 293 -8.10 32.21 -2.08
C VAL A 293 -7.59 31.16 -1.11
N ARG A 294 -6.25 31.03 -1.06
CA ARG A 294 -5.60 30.13 -0.11
C ARG A 294 -5.89 30.58 1.33
N ASP A 295 -6.23 29.61 2.16
CA ASP A 295 -6.29 29.70 3.61
C ASP A 295 -4.95 30.19 4.19
N ILE A 296 -3.83 29.73 3.64
CA ILE A 296 -2.49 30.20 4.01
C ILE A 296 -1.80 30.73 2.77
N ARG A 297 -1.58 32.04 2.75
CA ARG A 297 -0.88 32.72 1.67
C ARG A 297 0.59 32.33 1.61
N LEU A 298 1.13 32.32 0.40
CA LEU A 298 2.57 32.20 0.21
C LEU A 298 3.25 33.49 0.66
N THR A 299 4.44 33.37 1.22
CA THR A 299 5.25 34.54 1.56
C THR A 299 5.75 35.21 0.29
N CYS A 300 5.51 36.51 0.12
CA CYS A 300 6.04 37.25 -1.05
C CYS A 300 7.55 37.00 -1.25
N ARG A 301 7.97 36.73 -2.50
CA ARG A 301 9.39 36.51 -2.84
C ARG A 301 10.25 37.77 -2.70
N CYS A 302 9.63 38.95 -2.80
CA CYS A 302 10.31 40.21 -2.60
C CYS A 302 10.48 40.48 -1.09
N TYR A 303 11.59 41.10 -0.70
CA TYR A 303 11.81 41.52 0.69
C TYR A 303 10.72 42.51 1.14
N ALA A 304 9.68 41.98 1.79
CA ALA A 304 8.56 42.65 2.47
C ALA A 304 8.22 44.08 2.00
N SER A 305 8.97 45.09 2.45
CA SER A 305 8.70 46.49 2.18
C SER A 305 8.89 46.93 0.72
N ALA A 306 9.67 46.17 -0.07
CA ALA A 306 9.99 46.51 -1.46
C ALA A 306 8.98 45.95 -2.47
N CYS A 307 8.03 45.10 -2.04
CA CYS A 307 7.01 44.59 -2.94
C CYS A 307 5.99 45.68 -3.28
N LYS A 308 5.88 45.99 -4.58
CA LYS A 308 4.89 46.96 -5.10
C LYS A 308 3.46 46.42 -5.02
N ASP A 309 3.32 45.11 -5.06
CA ASP A 309 2.04 44.40 -5.15
C ASP A 309 1.62 43.79 -3.79
N ARG A 310 2.24 44.22 -2.69
CA ARG A 310 1.97 43.70 -1.33
C ARG A 310 0.51 43.85 -0.84
N PHE A 311 -0.29 44.64 -1.54
CA PHE A 311 -1.71 44.87 -1.26
C PHE A 311 -2.65 44.14 -2.22
N ASP A 312 -2.09 43.53 -3.26
CA ASP A 312 -2.82 42.66 -4.16
C ASP A 312 -3.05 41.32 -3.43
N ALA A 313 -4.32 40.93 -3.37
CA ALA A 313 -4.75 39.74 -2.63
C ALA A 313 -4.24 38.44 -3.27
N ASP A 314 -3.87 38.50 -4.56
CA ASP A 314 -3.42 37.38 -5.39
C ASP A 314 -1.90 37.40 -5.62
N HIS A 315 -1.16 38.30 -4.95
CA HIS A 315 0.28 38.41 -5.12
C HIS A 315 1.05 37.29 -4.39
N GLU A 316 1.69 36.40 -5.16
CA GLU A 316 2.57 35.31 -4.69
C GLU A 316 4.07 35.58 -4.95
#